data_AF-A0A0P7U2M4-F1
#
_entry.id   AF-A0A0P7U2M4-F1
#
_cell.length_a   1.000
_cell.length_b   1.000
_cell.length_c   1.000
_cell.angle_alpha   90.00
_cell.angle_beta   90.00
_cell.angle_gamma   90.00
#
_symmetry.space_group_name_H-M   'P 1'
#
loop_
_entity.id
_entity.type
_entity.pdbx_description
1 polymer ?
#
loop_
_entity_poly.entity_id
_entity_poly.type
_entity_poly.pdbx_seq_one_letter_code
_entity_poly.pdbx_strand_id
1 'polypeptide(L)'
;ERIAKANGSQCGFCTPGMVMSLYALLRNQPQPSLEDIVEALGGNLCRCTGYRPIVDGCKTFCGASSCCQLNGQEESSVNGEVNGVPELFHEGDLLPQDPTQELIFPPELMLMAESQRPLTQTFCGERITWVSPVTLRELVELKAKHPKAPLVLGNTGVGEALSR
;
A
#
# COMPACT_ATOMS: atom_id res chain seq x y z
N GLU A 1 -4.47 12.04 -7.75
CA GLU A 1 -5.02 12.56 -9.03
C GLU A 1 -5.61 11.44 -9.89
N ARG A 2 -4.80 10.49 -10.38
CA ARG A 2 -5.19 9.49 -11.39
C ARG A 2 -6.44 8.67 -11.05
N ILE A 3 -6.53 8.12 -9.83
CA ILE A 3 -7.70 7.35 -9.37
C ILE A 3 -9.01 8.16 -9.41
N ALA A 4 -8.95 9.48 -9.18
CA ALA A 4 -10.13 10.33 -9.18
C ALA A 4 -10.54 10.69 -10.61
N LYS A 5 -9.58 11.14 -11.44
CA LYS A 5 -9.82 11.47 -12.86
C LYS A 5 -10.30 10.25 -13.66
N ALA A 6 -9.82 9.05 -13.34
CA ALA A 6 -10.25 7.81 -13.97
C ALA A 6 -11.62 7.27 -13.49
N ASN A 7 -12.38 8.04 -12.69
CA ASN A 7 -13.66 7.62 -12.10
C ASN A 7 -13.54 6.39 -11.17
N GLY A 8 -12.36 6.17 -10.59
CA GLY A 8 -12.08 5.09 -9.64
C GLY A 8 -12.62 5.33 -8.23
N SER A 9 -13.39 6.41 -8.01
CA SER A 9 -13.97 6.76 -6.71
C SER A 9 -15.42 7.21 -6.87
N GLN A 10 -16.35 6.51 -6.23
CA GLN A 10 -17.77 6.88 -6.16
C GLN A 10 -18.12 7.40 -4.76
N CYS A 11 -18.46 6.51 -3.82
CA CYS A 11 -18.75 6.90 -2.43
C CYS A 11 -17.51 7.40 -1.66
N GLY A 12 -16.30 7.14 -2.17
CA GLY A 12 -15.04 7.61 -1.61
C GLY A 12 -14.50 6.85 -0.40
N PHE A 13 -15.31 6.00 0.26
CA PHE A 13 -14.93 5.39 1.53
C PHE A 13 -13.68 4.49 1.45
N CYS A 14 -13.57 3.66 0.40
CA CYS A 14 -12.42 2.78 0.21
C CYS A 14 -11.21 3.46 -0.47
N THR A 15 -11.40 4.67 -1.00
CA THR A 15 -10.39 5.35 -1.83
C THR A 15 -9.07 5.59 -1.08
N PRO A 16 -9.05 6.00 0.22
CA PRO A 16 -7.81 6.13 0.96
C PRO A 16 -7.01 4.83 1.04
N GLY A 17 -7.65 3.67 1.26
CA GLY A 17 -6.98 2.37 1.29
C GLY A 17 -6.35 2.02 -0.06
N MET A 18 -7.10 2.19 -1.15
CA MET A 18 -6.61 2.00 -2.52
C MET A 18 -5.39 2.89 -2.83
N VAL A 19 -5.47 4.17 -2.46
CA VAL A 19 -4.38 5.14 -2.66
C VAL A 19 -3.15 4.75 -1.86
N MET A 20 -3.29 4.37 -0.59
CA MET A 20 -2.14 4.01 0.24
C MET A 20 -1.49 2.70 -0.19
N SER A 21 -2.26 1.71 -0.64
CA SER A 21 -1.71 0.47 -1.21
C SER A 21 -0.92 0.72 -2.48
N LEU A 22 -1.47 1.52 -3.42
CA LEU A 22 -0.76 1.87 -4.64
C LEU A 22 0.46 2.75 -4.37
N TYR A 23 0.33 3.72 -3.45
CA TYR A 23 1.45 4.57 -3.04
C TYR A 23 2.60 3.73 -2.46
N ALA A 24 2.31 2.80 -1.56
CA ALA A 24 3.31 1.89 -1.00
C ALA A 24 3.96 1.02 -2.08
N LEU A 25 3.20 0.54 -3.07
CA LEU A 25 3.77 -0.17 -4.22
C LEU A 25 4.77 0.72 -4.98
N LEU A 26 4.36 1.93 -5.37
CA LEU A 26 5.20 2.84 -6.17
C LEU A 26 6.46 3.28 -5.43
N ARG A 27 6.41 3.38 -4.10
CA ARG A 27 7.58 3.66 -3.25
C ARG A 27 8.62 2.54 -3.26
N ASN A 28 8.19 1.29 -3.49
CA ASN A 28 9.07 0.12 -3.56
C ASN A 28 9.46 -0.24 -5.01
N GLN A 29 8.55 -0.02 -5.97
CA GLN A 29 8.68 -0.34 -7.38
C GLN A 29 8.11 0.83 -8.21
N PRO A 30 8.94 1.83 -8.61
CA PRO A 30 8.48 3.04 -9.32
C PRO A 30 7.89 2.78 -10.72
N GLN A 31 8.22 1.64 -11.33
CA GLN A 31 7.63 1.17 -12.59
C GLN A 31 7.03 -0.23 -12.36
N PRO A 32 5.82 -0.34 -11.79
CA PRO A 32 5.19 -1.62 -11.51
C PRO A 32 4.58 -2.24 -12.76
N SER A 33 4.45 -3.57 -12.76
CA SER A 33 3.60 -4.29 -13.71
C SER A 33 2.12 -4.17 -13.34
N LEU A 34 1.23 -4.62 -14.24
CA LEU A 34 -0.20 -4.70 -13.92
C LEU A 34 -0.47 -5.73 -12.82
N GLU A 35 0.26 -6.83 -12.85
CA GLU A 35 0.20 -7.90 -11.85
C GLU A 35 0.54 -7.34 -10.46
N ASP A 36 1.60 -6.53 -10.34
CA ASP A 36 1.99 -5.89 -9.09
C ASP A 36 0.88 -4.97 -8.55
N ILE A 37 0.22 -4.22 -9.45
CA ILE A 37 -0.91 -3.35 -9.08
C ILE A 37 -2.08 -4.17 -8.53
N VAL A 38 -2.45 -5.25 -9.22
CA VAL A 38 -3.56 -6.10 -8.80
C VAL A 38 -3.25 -6.77 -7.46
N GLU A 39 -2.02 -7.24 -7.26
CA GLU A 39 -1.57 -7.82 -6.00
C GLU A 39 -1.64 -6.79 -4.85
N ALA A 40 -1.10 -5.59 -5.06
CA ALA A 40 -1.13 -4.51 -4.07
C ALA A 40 -2.56 -4.12 -3.67
N LEU A 41 -3.50 -4.19 -4.60
CA LEU A 41 -4.91 -3.89 -4.36
C LEU A 41 -5.71 -5.07 -3.80
N GLY A 42 -5.18 -6.29 -3.75
CA GLY A 42 -5.90 -7.51 -3.38
C GLY A 42 -6.51 -7.50 -1.96
N GLY A 43 -5.93 -6.72 -1.04
CA GLY A 43 -6.46 -6.51 0.31
C GLY A 43 -7.54 -5.42 0.43
N ASN A 44 -7.86 -4.70 -0.64
CA ASN A 44 -8.76 -3.56 -0.63
C ASN A 44 -10.12 -3.89 -1.24
N LEU A 45 -11.19 -3.70 -0.47
CA LEU A 45 -12.54 -3.98 -0.92
C LEU A 45 -13.25 -2.70 -1.39
N CYS A 46 -13.88 -2.78 -2.57
CA CYS A 46 -14.77 -1.73 -3.08
C CYS A 46 -16.12 -2.32 -3.47
N ARG A 47 -17.20 -1.67 -3.03
CA ARG A 47 -18.58 -2.09 -3.36
C ARG A 47 -19.22 -1.30 -4.50
N CYS A 48 -18.67 -0.14 -4.85
CA CYS A 48 -19.32 0.81 -5.76
C CYS A 48 -18.77 0.74 -7.19
N THR A 49 -17.44 0.69 -7.35
CA THR A 49 -16.79 0.95 -8.65
C THR A 49 -16.65 -0.25 -9.56
N GLY A 50 -16.78 -1.48 -9.02
CA GLY A 50 -16.48 -2.70 -9.77
C GLY A 50 -15.00 -2.85 -10.14
N TYR A 51 -14.10 -2.12 -9.47
CA TYR A 51 -12.63 -2.12 -9.62
C TYR A 51 -12.05 -1.64 -10.95
N ARG A 52 -12.73 -1.87 -12.08
CA ARG A 52 -12.23 -1.53 -13.42
C ARG A 52 -11.65 -0.10 -13.52
N PRO A 53 -12.37 0.97 -13.15
CA PRO A 53 -11.82 2.34 -13.24
C PRO A 53 -10.67 2.62 -12.27
N ILE A 54 -10.58 1.88 -11.14
CA ILE A 54 -9.44 1.97 -10.23
C ILE A 54 -8.19 1.43 -10.94
N VAL A 55 -8.30 0.22 -11.49
CA VAL A 55 -7.19 -0.46 -12.17
C VAL A 55 -6.75 0.33 -13.42
N ASP A 56 -7.69 0.84 -14.20
CA ASP A 56 -7.38 1.66 -15.38
C ASP A 56 -6.61 2.94 -15.02
N GLY A 57 -7.03 3.64 -13.95
CA GLY A 57 -6.27 4.78 -13.43
C GLY A 57 -4.87 4.40 -12.94
N CYS A 58 -4.70 3.22 -12.34
CA CYS A 58 -3.39 2.75 -11.84
C CYS A 58 -2.45 2.28 -12.95
N LYS A 59 -2.98 1.69 -14.02
CA LYS A 59 -2.20 1.18 -15.18
C LYS A 59 -1.34 2.23 -15.86
N THR A 60 -1.72 3.50 -15.76
CA THR A 60 -0.93 4.65 -16.24
C THR A 60 0.45 4.77 -15.56
N PHE A 61 0.68 4.09 -14.43
CA PHE A 61 2.00 4.01 -13.78
C PHE A 61 2.88 2.88 -14.34
N CYS A 62 2.31 1.94 -15.09
CA CYS A 62 3.10 0.90 -15.76
C CYS A 62 3.98 1.55 -16.84
N GLY A 63 5.25 1.13 -16.92
CA GLY A 63 6.13 1.57 -18.00
C GLY A 63 5.50 1.28 -19.37
N ALA A 64 5.82 2.09 -20.38
CA ALA A 64 5.34 1.97 -21.76
C ALA A 64 5.83 0.65 -22.40
N SER A 65 5.20 -0.44 -22.00
CA SER A 65 5.21 -1.73 -22.68
C SER A 65 3.77 -1.89 -23.10
N SER A 66 3.51 -2.01 -24.40
CA SER A 66 2.18 -2.29 -24.96
C SER A 66 1.55 -3.51 -24.29
N CYS A 67 0.82 -3.30 -23.18
CA CYS A 67 0.31 -4.38 -22.33
C CYS A 67 -1.03 -4.94 -22.84
N CYS A 68 -1.45 -4.55 -24.04
CA CYS A 68 -2.72 -4.96 -24.65
C CYS A 68 -2.56 -5.30 -26.14
N GLN A 69 -1.59 -6.15 -26.53
CA GLN A 69 -1.73 -6.92 -27.77
C GLN A 69 -2.31 -8.30 -27.45
N LEU A 70 -3.55 -8.31 -26.95
CA LEU A 70 -4.40 -9.50 -27.08
C LEU A 70 -5.07 -9.41 -28.46
N ASN A 71 -4.42 -9.95 -29.50
CA ASN A 71 -4.97 -10.24 -30.83
C ASN A 71 -6.14 -9.35 -31.30
N GLY A 72 -5.88 -8.05 -31.41
CA GLY A 72 -6.75 -7.05 -32.02
C GLY A 72 -5.86 -5.91 -32.52
N GLN A 73 -6.13 -5.47 -33.74
CA GLN A 73 -5.26 -4.61 -34.56
C GLN A 73 -4.75 -3.36 -33.85
N GLU A 74 -3.54 -2.92 -34.23
CA GLU A 74 -3.03 -1.58 -33.93
C GLU A 74 -4.04 -0.53 -34.42
N GLU A 75 -4.74 0.12 -33.49
CA GLU A 75 -5.34 1.42 -33.76
C GLU A 75 -4.57 2.47 -32.97
N SER A 76 -3.67 3.13 -33.70
CA SER A 76 -3.11 4.43 -33.33
C SER A 76 -4.28 5.37 -33.05
N SER A 77 -4.41 5.84 -31.82
CA SER A 77 -5.40 6.86 -31.43
C SER A 77 -5.14 8.14 -32.21
N VAL A 78 -5.82 8.31 -33.34
CA VAL A 78 -5.99 9.60 -33.98
C VAL A 78 -7.36 10.10 -33.55
N ASN A 79 -7.38 11.10 -32.67
CA ASN A 79 -8.56 11.83 -32.17
C ASN A 79 -9.32 11.29 -30.94
N GLY A 80 -8.66 10.64 -29.97
CA GLY A 80 -9.27 10.39 -28.65
C GLY A 80 -10.49 9.45 -28.65
N GLU A 81 -10.67 8.68 -29.72
CA GLU A 81 -11.70 7.64 -29.83
C GLU A 81 -11.01 6.27 -29.84
N VAL A 82 -11.42 5.39 -28.92
CA VAL A 82 -11.08 3.96 -28.95
C VAL A 82 -12.35 3.23 -29.33
N ASN A 83 -12.40 2.63 -30.53
CA ASN A 83 -13.58 1.91 -31.05
C ASN A 83 -14.89 2.75 -31.08
N GLY A 84 -14.82 4.07 -31.33
CA GLY A 84 -15.99 4.95 -31.39
C GLY A 84 -16.66 5.22 -30.04
N VAL A 85 -16.01 4.86 -28.92
CA VAL A 85 -16.44 5.20 -27.57
C VAL A 85 -15.57 6.35 -27.05
N PRO A 86 -16.17 7.43 -26.50
CA PRO A 86 -15.42 8.53 -25.93
C PRO A 86 -14.51 8.06 -24.79
N GLU A 87 -13.25 8.49 -24.82
CA GLU A 87 -12.31 8.26 -23.72
C GLU A 87 -12.80 8.97 -22.44
N LEU A 88 -12.84 8.26 -21.31
CA LEU A 88 -13.41 8.77 -20.07
C LEU A 88 -12.48 9.73 -19.30
N PHE A 89 -11.18 9.68 -19.58
CA PHE A 89 -10.16 10.59 -19.05
C PHE A 89 -8.91 10.52 -19.94
N HIS A 90 -8.18 11.64 -20.08
CA HIS A 90 -6.96 11.67 -20.89
C HIS A 90 -5.70 11.54 -20.03
N GLU A 91 -4.81 10.64 -20.43
CA GLU A 91 -3.53 10.42 -19.73
C GLU A 91 -2.58 11.62 -19.86
N GLY A 92 -2.66 12.37 -20.97
CA GLY A 92 -1.86 13.58 -21.18
C GLY A 92 -2.11 14.71 -20.17
N ASP A 93 -3.25 14.68 -19.48
CA ASP A 93 -3.61 15.65 -18.43
C ASP A 93 -3.12 15.26 -17.03
N LEU A 94 -2.42 14.13 -16.90
CA LEU A 94 -1.95 13.61 -15.63
C LEU A 94 -0.56 14.13 -15.31
N LEU A 95 -0.33 14.50 -14.05
CA LEU A 95 1.00 14.89 -13.63
C LEU A 95 1.96 13.67 -13.68
N PRO A 96 3.20 13.88 -14.15
CA PRO A 96 4.22 12.86 -14.07
C PRO A 96 4.56 12.58 -12.61
N GLN A 97 4.89 11.33 -12.30
CA GLN A 97 5.41 10.99 -10.98
C GLN A 97 6.89 11.34 -10.91
N ASP A 98 7.27 12.16 -9.93
CA ASP A 98 8.67 12.46 -9.60
C ASP A 98 9.04 11.77 -8.28
N PRO A 99 9.77 10.63 -8.32
CA PRO A 99 10.17 9.90 -7.11
C PRO A 99 11.07 10.72 -6.16
N THR A 100 11.67 11.83 -6.62
CA THR A 100 12.55 12.68 -5.81
C THR A 100 11.79 13.64 -4.91
N GLN A 101 10.51 13.89 -5.19
CA GLN A 101 9.64 14.77 -4.41
C GLN A 101 8.78 14.01 -3.40
N GLU A 102 9.12 12.75 -3.14
CA GLU A 102 8.47 11.91 -2.15
C GLU A 102 8.83 12.30 -0.71
N LEU A 103 8.01 11.85 0.24
CA LEU A 103 8.28 12.08 1.67
C LEU A 103 9.63 11.49 2.06
N ILE A 104 10.51 12.35 2.58
CA ILE A 104 11.78 11.95 3.17
C ILE A 104 11.54 11.04 4.38
N PHE A 105 12.44 10.11 4.62
CA PHE A 105 12.45 9.39 5.88
C PHE A 105 12.87 10.35 7.01
N PRO A 106 12.16 10.40 8.15
CA PRO A 106 12.46 11.33 9.23
C PRO A 106 13.91 11.19 9.75
N PRO A 107 14.76 12.24 9.65
CA PRO A 107 16.16 12.13 10.07
C PRO A 107 16.35 11.79 11.55
N GLU A 108 15.42 12.21 12.42
CA GLU A 108 15.46 11.88 13.85
C GLU A 108 15.43 10.36 14.09
N LEU A 109 14.61 9.62 13.33
CA LEU A 109 14.54 8.16 13.45
C LEU A 109 15.82 7.48 12.99
N MET A 110 16.53 8.05 12.00
CA MET A 110 17.84 7.54 11.56
C MET A 110 18.87 7.71 12.68
N LEU A 111 18.93 8.90 13.28
CA LEU A 111 19.84 9.20 14.39
C LEU A 111 19.56 8.32 15.60
N MET A 112 18.28 8.09 15.92
CA MET A 112 17.90 7.19 17.01
C MET A 112 18.37 5.76 16.72
N ALA A 113 18.19 5.26 15.50
CA ALA A 113 18.61 3.90 15.13
C ALA A 113 20.13 3.70 15.18
N GLU A 114 20.92 4.72 14.83
CA GLU A 114 22.39 4.65 14.84
C GLU A 114 22.99 4.89 16.23
N SER A 115 22.43 5.83 16.99
CA SER A 115 23.07 6.35 18.21
C SER A 115 22.53 5.74 19.49
N GLN A 116 21.28 5.29 19.51
CA GLN A 116 20.66 4.76 20.72
C GLN A 116 20.87 3.25 20.81
N ARG A 117 21.41 2.79 21.94
CA ARG A 117 21.36 1.36 22.26
C ARG A 117 19.90 0.99 22.53
N PRO A 118 19.33 0.02 21.79
CA PRO A 118 17.96 -0.39 22.06
C PRO A 118 17.89 -0.92 23.49
N LEU A 119 16.89 -0.45 24.24
CA LEU A 119 16.61 -0.87 25.61
C LEU A 119 15.22 -1.51 25.65
N THR A 120 15.08 -2.57 26.45
CA THR A 120 13.78 -3.19 26.69
C THR A 120 12.79 -2.16 27.24
N GLN A 121 11.68 -1.99 26.53
CA GLN A 121 10.63 -1.04 26.90
C GLN A 121 9.49 -1.77 27.60
N THR A 122 8.93 -1.16 28.65
CA THR A 122 7.74 -1.66 29.35
C THR A 122 6.69 -0.56 29.40
N PHE A 123 5.50 -0.86 28.88
CA PHE A 123 4.35 0.03 28.90
C PHE A 123 3.26 -0.59 29.76
N CYS A 124 2.83 0.13 30.78
CA CYS A 124 1.80 -0.33 31.70
C CYS A 124 0.50 0.44 31.46
N GLY A 125 -0.52 -0.24 30.93
CA GLY A 125 -1.89 0.25 30.92
C GLY A 125 -2.68 -0.29 32.12
N GLU A 126 -3.97 0.06 32.20
CA GLU A 126 -4.85 -0.37 33.29
C GLU A 126 -5.05 -1.90 33.36
N ARG A 127 -5.05 -2.56 32.19
CA ARG A 127 -5.39 -3.99 32.05
C ARG A 127 -4.26 -4.85 31.48
N ILE A 128 -3.29 -4.22 30.81
CA ILE A 128 -2.26 -4.91 30.03
C ILE A 128 -0.92 -4.25 30.30
N THR A 129 0.09 -5.08 30.52
CA THR A 129 1.49 -4.69 30.46
C THR A 129 2.08 -5.20 29.15
N TRP A 130 2.65 -4.30 28.37
CA TRP A 130 3.37 -4.62 27.14
C TRP A 130 4.88 -4.51 27.39
N VAL A 131 5.62 -5.56 27.05
CA VAL A 131 7.08 -5.58 27.16
C VAL A 131 7.67 -5.87 25.79
N SER A 132 8.55 -4.99 25.31
CA SER A 132 9.30 -5.14 24.06
C SER A 132 10.77 -5.43 24.39
N PRO A 133 11.17 -6.70 24.58
CA PRO A 133 12.56 -7.06 24.79
C PRO A 133 13.38 -6.85 23.52
N VAL A 134 14.63 -6.41 23.69
CA VAL A 134 15.53 -6.08 22.56
C VAL A 134 16.65 -7.11 22.39
N THR A 135 16.78 -8.04 23.34
CA THR A 135 17.70 -9.17 23.25
C THR A 135 16.98 -10.51 23.38
N LEU A 136 17.54 -11.54 22.74
CA LEU A 136 17.03 -12.91 22.86
C LEU A 136 17.05 -13.40 24.32
N ARG A 137 18.06 -12.99 25.09
CA ARG A 137 18.19 -13.37 26.50
C ARG A 137 17.00 -12.88 27.31
N GLU A 138 16.68 -11.59 27.23
CA GLU A 138 15.55 -11.01 27.96
C GLU A 138 14.22 -11.63 27.50
N LEU A 139 14.06 -11.88 26.20
CA LEU A 139 12.87 -12.54 25.66
C LEU A 139 12.66 -13.93 26.30
N VAL A 140 13.72 -14.74 26.36
CA VAL A 140 13.66 -16.08 26.97
C VAL A 140 13.37 -15.99 28.46
N GLU A 141 14.01 -15.07 29.18
CA GLU A 141 13.78 -14.85 30.61
C GLU A 141 12.32 -14.41 30.89
N LEU A 142 11.79 -13.48 30.10
CA LEU A 142 10.39 -13.04 30.18
C LEU A 142 9.43 -14.18 29.89
N LYS A 143 9.72 -14.99 28.86
CA LYS A 143 8.86 -16.13 28.50
C LYS A 143 8.89 -17.23 29.56
N ALA A 144 10.03 -17.45 30.21
CA ALA A 144 10.13 -18.37 31.34
C ALA A 144 9.34 -17.86 32.56
N LYS A 145 9.41 -16.55 32.86
CA LYS A 145 8.69 -15.93 33.98
C LYS A 145 7.18 -15.82 33.74
N HIS A 146 6.77 -15.58 32.49
CA HIS A 146 5.38 -15.39 32.09
C HIS A 146 5.00 -16.37 30.96
N PRO A 147 4.92 -17.69 31.24
CA PRO A 147 4.74 -18.70 30.20
C PRO A 147 3.43 -18.55 29.42
N LYS A 148 2.38 -18.02 30.08
CA LYS A 148 1.07 -17.77 29.47
C LYS A 148 1.00 -16.47 28.65
N ALA A 149 1.98 -15.57 28.77
CA ALA A 149 1.97 -14.34 27.98
C ALA A 149 2.20 -14.68 26.49
N PRO A 150 1.35 -14.18 25.58
CA PRO A 150 1.53 -14.42 24.15
C PRO A 150 2.75 -13.65 23.64
N LEU A 151 3.46 -14.24 22.68
CA LEU A 151 4.44 -13.51 21.89
C LEU A 151 3.70 -12.85 20.73
N VAL A 152 3.72 -11.52 20.68
CA VAL A 152 3.02 -10.74 19.66
C VAL A 152 4.02 -10.22 18.63
N LEU A 153 3.84 -10.60 17.37
CA LEU A 153 4.56 -10.06 16.22
C LEU A 153 3.60 -9.20 15.39
N GLY A 154 3.17 -9.67 14.21
CA GLY A 154 2.23 -8.93 13.34
C GLY A 154 0.81 -8.76 13.90
N ASN A 155 0.50 -9.32 15.07
CA ASN A 155 -0.76 -9.18 15.80
C ASN A 155 -2.05 -9.63 15.06
N THR A 156 -1.96 -10.17 13.86
CA THR A 156 -3.12 -10.62 13.06
C THR A 156 -3.86 -11.81 13.65
N GLY A 157 -3.25 -12.58 14.55
CA GLY A 157 -3.91 -13.67 15.28
C GLY A 157 -4.39 -13.29 16.68
N VAL A 158 -3.51 -12.69 17.49
CA VAL A 158 -3.84 -12.31 18.88
C VAL A 158 -4.88 -11.20 18.92
N GLY A 159 -4.80 -10.21 18.02
CA GLY A 159 -5.77 -9.12 17.94
C GLY A 159 -7.18 -9.64 17.68
N GLU A 160 -7.36 -10.54 16.70
CA GLU A 160 -8.67 -11.14 16.43
C GLU A 160 -9.18 -11.95 17.62
N ALA A 161 -8.32 -12.74 18.27
CA ALA A 161 -8.68 -13.53 19.44
C ALA A 161 -9.10 -12.68 20.65
N LEU A 162 -8.59 -11.46 20.78
CA LEU A 162 -8.96 -10.51 21.84
C LEU A 162 -10.21 -9.69 21.51
N SER A 163 -10.59 -9.58 20.23
CA SER A 163 -11.78 -8.87 19.78
C SER A 163 -13.06 -9.71 19.81
N ARG A 164 -12.93 -11.04 20.02
CA ARG A 164 -14.04 -11.98 20.22
C ARG A 164 -14.40 -12.09 21.69
#